data_AF-A0A924TQ58-F1
#
_entry.id   AF-A0A924TQ58-F1
#
_cell.length_a   1.000
_cell.length_b   1.000
_cell.length_c   1.000
_cell.angle_alpha   90.00
_cell.angle_beta   90.00
_cell.angle_gamma   90.00
#
_symmetry.space_group_name_H-M   'P 1'
#
loop_
_entity.id
_entity.type
_entity.pdbx_description
1 polymer ?
#
loop_
_entity_poly.entity_id
_entity_poly.type
_entity_poly.pdbx_seq_one_letter_code
_entity_poly.pdbx_strand_id
1 'polypeptide(L)'
;GLAAIILPRSGLGHKHGIVLGNLVGLIDSDYQGQLMVSCWNRGQTTFVIKPMERIAQLVLVPVVQAAFRVVDDFDASARGEGGFGSTGKA
;
A
#
# COMPACT_ATOMS: atom_id res chain seq x y z
N GLY A 1 13.04 -12.59 -0.62
CA GLY A 1 12.47 -12.64 -1.98
C GLY A 1 12.18 -11.24 -2.45
N LEU A 2 11.52 -11.09 -3.61
CA LEU A 2 10.97 -9.81 -4.07
C LEU A 2 9.44 -9.88 -4.08
N ALA A 3 8.80 -8.74 -3.89
CA ALA A 3 7.38 -8.54 -4.17
C ALA A 3 7.22 -7.25 -4.99
N ALA A 4 6.06 -7.06 -5.62
CA ALA A 4 5.71 -5.78 -6.23
C ALA A 4 4.60 -5.08 -5.43
N ILE A 5 4.63 -3.75 -5.39
CA ILE A 5 3.55 -2.92 -4.87
C ILE A 5 3.00 -2.02 -5.96
N ILE A 6 1.68 -1.99 -6.10
CA ILE A 6 0.94 -1.06 -6.95
C ILE A 6 0.45 0.09 -6.07
N LEU A 7 0.76 1.32 -6.46
CA LEU A 7 0.44 2.55 -5.72
C LEU A 7 -0.34 3.54 -6.59
N PRO A 8 -1.18 4.40 -5.98
CA PRO A 8 -1.72 5.57 -6.67
C PRO A 8 -0.61 6.51 -7.16
N ARG A 9 -0.84 7.18 -8.29
CA ARG A 9 0.01 8.30 -8.73
C ARG A 9 -0.37 9.55 -7.94
N SER A 10 0.61 10.26 -7.38
CA SER A 10 0.38 11.44 -6.52
C SER A 10 -0.48 12.52 -7.20
N GLY A 11 -0.21 12.82 -8.48
CA GLY A 11 -0.97 13.83 -9.24
C GLY A 11 -2.46 13.47 -9.39
N LEU A 12 -2.76 12.24 -9.79
CA LEU A 12 -4.14 11.75 -9.93
C LEU A 12 -4.84 11.66 -8.56
N GLY A 13 -4.14 11.11 -7.57
CA GLY A 13 -4.67 10.94 -6.23
C GLY A 13 -4.96 12.27 -5.54
N HIS A 14 -4.07 13.25 -5.63
CA HIS A 14 -4.22 14.55 -4.96
C HIS A 14 -5.18 15.49 -5.70
N LYS A 15 -5.04 15.65 -7.03
CA LYS A 15 -5.81 16.65 -7.80
C LYS A 15 -7.19 16.17 -8.23
N HIS A 16 -7.34 14.87 -8.51
CA HIS A 16 -8.56 14.32 -9.08
C HIS A 16 -9.25 13.28 -8.19
N GLY A 17 -8.64 12.91 -7.06
CA GLY A 17 -9.20 11.89 -6.17
C GLY A 17 -9.18 10.48 -6.78
N ILE A 18 -8.36 10.22 -7.80
CA ILE A 18 -8.24 8.89 -8.40
C ILE A 18 -7.14 8.11 -7.71
N VAL A 19 -7.56 7.09 -6.96
CA VAL A 19 -6.71 6.25 -6.12
C VAL A 19 -7.00 4.77 -6.37
N LEU A 20 -6.32 3.90 -5.62
CA LEU A 20 -6.63 2.48 -5.58
C LEU A 20 -7.73 2.20 -4.56
N GLY A 21 -8.73 1.41 -4.92
CA GLY A 21 -9.80 0.98 -4.03
C GLY A 21 -9.30 0.08 -2.89
N ASN A 22 -8.27 -0.72 -3.14
CA ASN A 22 -7.55 -1.52 -2.14
C ASN A 22 -6.38 -0.75 -1.49
N LEU A 23 -6.25 0.55 -1.74
CA LEU A 23 -5.19 1.47 -1.27
C LEU A 23 -3.78 1.14 -1.78
N VAL A 24 -3.30 -0.08 -1.54
CA VAL A 24 -2.01 -0.63 -2.00
C VAL A 24 -2.24 -2.05 -2.50
N GLY A 25 -1.83 -2.34 -3.74
CA GLY A 25 -1.85 -3.69 -4.26
C GLY A 25 -0.52 -4.39 -4.00
N LEU A 26 -0.50 -5.47 -3.23
CA LEU A 26 0.66 -6.36 -3.09
C LEU A 26 0.58 -7.46 -4.15
N ILE A 27 1.68 -7.70 -4.86
CA ILE A 27 1.81 -8.76 -5.85
C ILE A 27 2.87 -9.75 -5.36
N ASP A 28 2.45 -11.01 -5.21
CA ASP A 28 3.30 -12.12 -4.79
C ASP A 28 4.27 -12.57 -5.88
N SER A 29 5.37 -13.19 -5.46
CA SER A 29 6.46 -13.58 -6.36
C SER A 29 6.11 -14.69 -7.34
N ASP A 30 5.09 -15.48 -7.05
CA ASP A 30 4.60 -16.60 -7.85
C ASP A 30 3.32 -16.28 -8.64
N TYR A 31 2.82 -15.04 -8.55
CA TYR A 31 1.65 -14.60 -9.31
C TYR A 31 1.98 -14.41 -10.80
N GLN A 32 1.26 -15.13 -11.66
CA GLN A 32 1.46 -15.10 -13.13
C GLN A 32 0.24 -14.58 -13.91
N GLY A 33 -0.81 -14.16 -13.20
CA GLY A 33 -2.01 -13.62 -13.82
C GLY A 33 -1.83 -12.20 -14.37
N GLN A 34 -2.85 -11.72 -15.06
CA GLN A 34 -2.90 -10.33 -15.48
C GLN A 34 -3.02 -9.41 -14.26
N LEU A 35 -2.16 -8.40 -14.18
CA LEU A 35 -2.24 -7.37 -13.14
C LEU A 35 -3.44 -6.46 -13.39
N MET A 36 -4.30 -6.36 -12.38
CA MET A 36 -5.50 -5.52 -12.40
C MET A 36 -5.32 -4.34 -11.46
N VAL A 37 -5.94 -3.20 -11.81
CA VAL A 37 -5.93 -1.97 -10.99
C VAL A 37 -7.35 -1.69 -10.52
N SER A 38 -7.60 -1.83 -9.21
CA SER A 38 -8.87 -1.43 -8.60
C SER A 38 -8.91 0.09 -8.51
N CYS A 39 -9.48 0.77 -9.51
CA CYS A 39 -9.59 2.23 -9.48
C CYS A 39 -10.79 2.68 -8.63
N TRP A 40 -10.54 3.61 -7.71
CA TRP A 40 -11.58 4.27 -6.93
C TRP A 40 -11.49 5.79 -7.11
N ASN A 41 -12.63 6.39 -7.43
CA ASN A 41 -12.81 7.84 -7.38
C ASN A 41 -13.30 8.24 -5.97
N ARG A 42 -12.37 8.75 -5.15
CA ARG A 42 -12.68 9.34 -3.83
C ARG A 42 -12.94 10.85 -3.90
N GLY A 43 -12.95 11.42 -5.10
CA GLY A 43 -13.29 12.81 -5.37
C GLY A 43 -14.80 13.02 -5.41
N GLN A 44 -15.20 14.28 -5.63
CA GLN A 44 -16.61 14.66 -5.77
C GLN A 44 -17.01 14.92 -7.25
N THR A 45 -16.05 14.78 -8.17
CA THR A 45 -16.25 15.04 -9.59
C THR A 45 -16.00 13.76 -10.41
N THR A 46 -16.79 13.57 -11.46
CA THR A 46 -16.59 12.47 -12.41
C THR A 46 -15.24 12.61 -13.10
N PHE A 47 -14.51 11.50 -13.25
CA PHE A 47 -13.24 11.42 -13.94
C PHE A 47 -13.31 10.34 -15.02
N VAL A 48 -12.85 10.65 -16.23
CA VAL A 48 -12.84 9.73 -17.37
C VAL A 48 -11.42 9.24 -17.59
N ILE A 49 -11.19 7.94 -17.39
CA ILE A 49 -9.92 7.28 -17.72
C ILE A 49 -9.95 6.94 -19.21
N LYS A 50 -8.97 7.44 -19.96
CA LYS A 50 -8.83 7.11 -21.39
C LYS A 50 -8.00 5.84 -21.58
N PRO A 51 -8.20 5.10 -22.70
CA PRO A 51 -7.29 4.01 -23.07
C PRO A 51 -5.83 4.49 -23.05
N MET A 52 -4.94 3.64 -22.53
CA MET A 52 -3.50 3.92 -22.39
C MET A 52 -3.12 5.04 -21.41
N GLU A 53 -4.07 5.57 -20.64
CA GLU A 53 -3.77 6.55 -19.60
C GLU A 53 -3.01 5.91 -18.43
N ARG A 54 -1.97 6.60 -17.94
CA ARG A 54 -1.17 6.12 -16.81
C ARG A 54 -1.92 6.36 -15.49
N ILE A 55 -2.54 5.32 -14.94
CA ILE A 55 -3.42 5.41 -13.77
C ILE A 55 -2.79 5.01 -12.43
N ALA A 56 -1.76 4.17 -12.45
CA ALA A 56 -1.06 3.68 -11.26
C ALA A 56 0.44 3.60 -11.52
N GLN A 57 1.21 3.20 -10.51
CA GLN A 57 2.64 2.93 -10.61
C GLN A 57 2.98 1.65 -9.84
N LEU A 58 4.02 0.94 -10.29
CA LEU A 58 4.48 -0.32 -9.69
C LEU A 58 5.93 -0.17 -9.23
N VAL A 59 6.23 -0.71 -8.04
CA VAL A 59 7.58 -0.71 -7.44
C VAL A 59 7.92 -2.12 -6.98
N LEU A 60 9.12 -2.60 -7.30
CA LEU A 60 9.63 -3.86 -6.75
C LEU A 60 10.41 -3.60 -5.46
N VAL A 61 10.15 -4.39 -4.43
CA VAL A 61 10.75 -4.23 -3.10
C VAL A 61 11.28 -5.57 -2.57
N PRO A 62 12.40 -5.57 -1.82
CA PRO A 62 12.83 -6.75 -1.09
C PRO A 62 11.86 -7.05 0.05
N VAL A 63 11.59 -8.34 0.26
CA VAL A 63 10.74 -8.84 1.36
C VAL A 63 11.44 -9.93 2.16
N VAL A 64 11.17 -9.92 3.47
CA VAL A 64 11.62 -10.93 4.43
C VAL A 64 10.47 -11.89 4.73
N GLN A 65 10.71 -13.19 4.59
CA GLN A 65 9.78 -14.22 5.06
C GLN A 65 10.14 -14.57 6.50
N ALA A 66 9.34 -14.09 7.46
CA ALA A 66 9.60 -14.29 8.88
C ALA A 66 9.13 -15.68 9.35
N ALA A 67 9.87 -16.27 10.28
CA ALA A 67 9.43 -17.44 11.04
C ALA A 67 9.07 -16.99 12.46
N PHE A 68 7.88 -17.35 12.94
CA PHE A 68 7.46 -17.01 14.30
C PHE A 68 8.18 -17.87 15.33
N ARG A 69 8.57 -17.23 16.45
CA ARG A 69 9.09 -17.90 17.66
C ARG A 69 8.17 -17.53 18.82
N VAL A 70 7.44 -18.52 19.34
CA VAL A 70 6.60 -18.34 20.54
C VAL A 70 7.50 -18.17 21.77
N VAL A 71 7.19 -17.19 22.60
CA VAL A 71 7.90 -16.87 23.84
C VAL A 71 6.88 -16.54 24.92
N ASP A 72 7.24 -16.74 26.19
CA ASP A 72 6.36 -16.39 27.31
C ASP A 72 6.23 -14.87 27.48
N ASP A 73 7.33 -14.13 27.30
CA ASP A 73 7.38 -12.66 27.40
C ASP A 73 8.35 -12.02 26.37
N PHE A 74 8.10 -10.76 26.01
CA PHE A 74 8.99 -9.94 25.18
C PHE A 74 9.96 -9.11 26.02
N ASP A 75 11.14 -8.79 25.47
CA ASP A 75 12.07 -7.84 26.09
C ASP A 75 11.46 -6.42 26.16
N ALA A 76 11.69 -5.73 27.27
CA ALA A 76 11.21 -4.36 27.44
C ALA A 76 11.89 -3.39 26.45
N SER A 77 11.13 -2.44 25.91
CA SER A 77 11.64 -1.38 25.05
C SER A 77 11.14 -0.02 25.49
N ALA A 78 11.85 1.05 25.12
CA ALA A 78 11.46 2.42 25.45
C ALA A 78 10.08 2.83 24.87
N ARG A 79 9.64 2.18 23.78
CA ARG A 79 8.31 2.39 23.20
C ARG A 79 7.23 1.55 23.89
N GLY A 80 7.59 0.36 24.37
CA GLY A 80 6.66 -0.59 24.97
C GLY A 80 5.44 -0.85 24.07
N GLU A 81 4.26 -0.81 24.68
CA GLU A 81 2.96 -1.00 24.02
C GLU A 81 2.41 0.28 23.34
N GLY A 82 3.19 1.37 23.30
CA GLY A 82 2.75 2.65 22.75
C GLY A 82 2.49 2.63 21.23
N GLY A 83 1.23 2.87 20.84
CA GLY A 83 0.77 2.99 19.45
C GLY A 83 -0.22 4.14 19.22
N PHE A 84 -0.72 4.30 17.99
CA PHE A 84 -1.83 5.21 17.64
C PHE A 84 -1.67 6.68 18.10
N GLY A 85 -0.47 7.24 17.97
CA GLY A 85 -0.22 8.63 18.38
C GLY A 85 0.14 8.77 19.86
N SER A 86 0.62 7.71 20.51
CA SER A 86 1.10 7.70 21.90
C SER A 86 2.19 8.73 22.23
N THR A 87 2.85 9.31 21.22
CA THR A 87 3.81 10.42 21.38
C THR A 87 3.16 11.80 21.45
N GLY A 88 1.83 11.89 21.29
CA GLY A 88 1.08 13.15 21.23
C GLY A 88 1.29 13.93 19.93
N LYS A 89 0.44 14.95 19.73
CA LYS A 89 0.70 16.08 18.84
C LYS A 89 0.89 17.31 19.73
N ALA A 90 1.95 18.07 19.49
CA ALA A 90 1.99 19.49 19.88
C ALA A 90 1.07 20.28 18.94
#